data_AF-A0A7J7FX34-F1
#
_entry.id   AF-A0A7J7FX34-F1
#
_cell.length_a   1.000
_cell.length_b   1.000
_cell.length_c   1.000
_cell.angle_alpha   90.00
_cell.angle_beta   90.00
_cell.angle_gamma   90.00
#
_symmetry.space_group_name_H-M   'P 1'
#
loop_
_entity.id
_entity.type
_entity.pdbx_description
1 polymer ?
#
loop_
_entity_poly.entity_id
_entity_poly.type
_entity_poly.pdbx_seq_one_letter_code
_entity_poly.pdbx_strand_id
1 'polypeptide(L)'
;MAMGLASSPLFSAPILLRRQLNHHHPHLFSTFASPQLPFSLLSRESAISNPRLPSLCFIKSTACKVSRSPVEVEDGINDEACELVNGVEISIGEGDDSILACLFTVVKNNNGTGILLLSDILGFEDSSTRDFAYHVACNSYNVLVPDLFRGDPWAKDRPKTLFEAWLAQQTPKRIAKDITTSKKWMMDEFVAAGISKKLGIIGFRFGGGRLIDALAQDGGACFGIGVSFYGTRIDPSFVANIKVFVLFDMGDNDPSCPVSALVDDFLNVNFDVHVDVLYFRKY
;
A
#
# COMPACT_ATOMS: atom_id res chain seq x y z
N MET A 1 31.08 -38.81 -47.88
CA MET A 1 32.47 -38.68 -47.41
C MET A 1 32.42 -37.86 -46.12
N ALA A 2 32.96 -38.42 -45.01
CA ALA A 2 33.05 -37.90 -43.62
C ALA A 2 31.71 -37.61 -42.90
N MET A 3 31.22 -38.31 -41.87
CA MET A 3 31.71 -38.84 -40.58
C MET A 3 32.06 -37.80 -39.48
N GLY A 4 31.39 -37.96 -38.33
CA GLY A 4 31.82 -37.58 -36.96
C GLY A 4 31.23 -36.26 -36.45
N LEU A 5 30.86 -36.06 -35.18
CA LEU A 5 30.97 -36.84 -33.93
C LEU A 5 29.99 -36.20 -32.89
N ALA A 6 29.59 -36.99 -31.91
CA ALA A 6 28.71 -36.64 -30.81
C ALA A 6 29.36 -35.70 -29.76
N SER A 7 28.53 -34.95 -29.03
CA SER A 7 28.66 -34.78 -27.58
C SER A 7 27.42 -34.10 -26.98
N SER A 8 26.87 -34.73 -25.94
CA SER A 8 25.81 -34.19 -25.07
C SER A 8 26.45 -33.64 -23.76
N PRO A 9 25.65 -33.18 -22.78
CA PRO A 9 25.63 -31.81 -22.27
C PRO A 9 26.55 -31.57 -21.05
N LEU A 10 26.96 -30.32 -20.82
CA LEU A 10 27.55 -29.90 -19.56
C LEU A 10 26.52 -29.14 -18.71
N PHE A 11 26.05 -29.82 -17.67
CA PHE A 11 25.44 -29.23 -16.48
C PHE A 11 26.39 -28.18 -15.88
N SER A 12 25.86 -27.01 -15.52
CA SER A 12 26.49 -26.13 -14.53
C SER A 12 25.48 -25.87 -13.41
N ALA A 13 25.72 -26.53 -12.29
CA ALA A 13 25.07 -26.30 -11.00
C ALA A 13 25.85 -25.21 -10.22
N PRO A 14 25.28 -24.66 -9.12
CA PRO A 14 25.59 -23.32 -8.64
C PRO A 14 26.89 -23.25 -7.80
N ILE A 15 27.45 -22.04 -7.76
CA ILE A 15 28.61 -21.67 -6.94
C ILE A 15 28.19 -21.65 -5.46
N LEU A 16 28.57 -22.72 -4.76
CA LEU A 16 28.59 -22.83 -3.30
C LEU A 16 29.77 -22.02 -2.75
N LEU A 17 29.51 -20.84 -2.16
CA LEU A 17 30.51 -20.17 -1.33
C LEU A 17 30.34 -20.58 0.14
N ARG A 18 31.19 -21.55 0.52
CA ARG A 18 31.42 -22.04 1.88
C ARG A 18 32.24 -21.00 2.65
N ARG A 19 31.75 -20.50 3.79
CA ARG A 19 32.59 -19.88 4.82
C ARG A 19 32.26 -20.52 6.18
N GLN A 20 33.21 -21.29 6.71
CA GLN A 20 33.10 -21.87 8.05
C GLN A 20 33.70 -20.93 9.10
N LEU A 21 32.87 -20.71 10.14
CA LEU A 21 33.11 -20.70 11.59
C LEU A 21 34.35 -20.02 12.17
N ASN A 22 34.11 -19.16 13.17
CA ASN A 22 34.80 -19.26 14.46
C ASN A 22 33.81 -18.98 15.60
N HIS A 23 33.86 -19.86 16.60
CA HIS A 23 33.12 -19.82 17.86
C HIS A 23 33.78 -18.84 18.85
N HIS A 24 32.97 -18.15 19.67
CA HIS A 24 33.25 -17.98 21.10
C HIS A 24 31.98 -17.64 21.89
N HIS A 25 31.66 -18.50 22.86
CA HIS A 25 30.75 -18.27 23.99
C HIS A 25 31.51 -17.58 25.13
N PRO A 26 30.83 -16.86 26.04
CA PRO A 26 30.58 -17.45 27.37
C PRO A 26 29.20 -17.15 27.97
N HIS A 27 28.79 -18.03 28.88
CA HIS A 27 27.65 -17.90 29.80
C HIS A 27 28.05 -17.12 31.07
N LEU A 28 27.12 -16.43 31.72
CA LEU A 28 26.80 -16.57 33.17
C LEU A 28 25.63 -15.67 33.62
N PHE A 29 25.00 -16.12 34.70
CA PHE A 29 23.69 -15.81 35.29
C PHE A 29 23.56 -14.48 36.07
N SER A 30 22.29 -14.12 36.37
CA SER A 30 21.76 -13.65 37.67
C SER A 30 21.07 -12.27 37.63
N THR A 31 19.74 -12.16 37.70
CA THR A 31 18.80 -12.05 38.87
C THR A 31 18.51 -10.60 39.30
N PHE A 32 17.27 -10.39 39.77
CA PHE A 32 16.66 -9.23 40.46
C PHE A 32 16.10 -8.11 39.55
N ALA A 33 14.98 -7.47 39.84
CA ALA A 33 13.83 -7.71 40.72
C ALA A 33 12.81 -6.59 40.40
N SER A 34 11.52 -6.91 40.43
CA SER A 34 10.42 -5.93 40.42
C SER A 34 10.34 -5.17 41.76
N PRO A 35 9.66 -4.01 41.78
CA PRO A 35 8.89 -3.60 42.94
C PRO A 35 7.39 -3.59 42.62
N GLN A 36 6.62 -4.33 43.43
CA GLN A 36 5.20 -4.09 43.69
C GLN A 36 5.04 -3.03 44.79
N LEU A 37 3.82 -2.48 44.94
CA LEU A 37 3.03 -2.24 46.17
C LEU A 37 2.01 -1.08 45.94
N PRO A 38 0.93 -0.90 46.75
CA PRO A 38 -0.13 -1.87 47.06
C PRO A 38 -1.57 -1.28 47.07
N PHE A 39 -2.52 -2.19 47.26
CA PHE A 39 -3.97 -2.10 47.55
C PHE A 39 -4.45 -1.01 48.53
N SER A 40 -5.71 -0.55 48.35
CA SER A 40 -6.75 -0.62 49.41
C SER A 40 -8.18 -0.40 48.91
N LEU A 41 -9.08 -1.17 49.54
CA LEU A 41 -10.53 -1.31 49.37
C LEU A 41 -11.32 -0.10 49.88
N LEU A 42 -12.53 0.11 49.33
CA LEU A 42 -13.72 0.48 50.10
C LEU A 42 -14.99 0.00 49.38
N SER A 43 -15.67 -0.96 49.99
CA SER A 43 -17.02 -1.42 49.64
C SER A 43 -18.08 -0.54 50.30
N ARG A 44 -19.25 -0.37 49.65
CA ARG A 44 -20.54 -0.30 50.37
C ARG A 44 -21.72 -0.67 49.45
N GLU A 45 -22.53 -1.61 49.94
CA GLU A 45 -23.68 -2.27 49.31
C GLU A 45 -25.02 -1.50 49.39
N SER A 46 -26.01 -2.08 48.67
CA SER A 46 -27.46 -2.20 48.93
C SER A 46 -28.37 -1.49 47.91
N ALA A 47 -29.53 -1.99 47.45
CA ALA A 47 -30.16 -3.32 47.44
C ALA A 47 -31.33 -3.30 46.42
N ILE A 48 -31.52 -4.44 45.74
CA ILE A 48 -32.70 -5.10 45.15
C ILE A 48 -34.06 -4.33 45.03
N SER A 49 -34.62 -4.25 43.82
CA SER A 49 -35.93 -4.87 43.44
C SER A 49 -36.27 -4.71 41.94
N ASN A 50 -36.76 -5.80 41.34
CA ASN A 50 -37.37 -5.95 40.00
C ASN A 50 -38.91 -6.15 40.22
N PRO A 51 -39.85 -6.24 39.23
CA PRO A 51 -39.72 -6.33 37.75
C PRO A 51 -40.80 -5.56 36.91
N ARG A 52 -40.65 -5.47 35.56
CA ARG A 52 -41.66 -5.77 34.50
C ARG A 52 -41.34 -5.17 33.10
N LEU A 53 -41.42 -6.04 32.09
CA LEU A 53 -41.54 -5.89 30.61
C LEU A 53 -40.37 -5.29 29.78
N PRO A 54 -39.96 -5.92 28.64
CA PRO A 54 -38.84 -5.46 27.83
C PRO A 54 -39.31 -4.39 26.83
N SER A 55 -38.93 -3.13 27.05
CA SER A 55 -38.99 -2.10 26.01
C SER A 55 -37.71 -2.12 25.18
N LEU A 56 -37.86 -2.06 23.86
CA LEU A 56 -36.78 -1.94 22.88
C LEU A 56 -35.72 -0.92 23.33
N CYS A 57 -34.50 -1.39 23.63
CA CYS A 57 -33.36 -0.52 23.79
C CYS A 57 -32.65 -0.39 22.44
N PHE A 58 -32.91 0.75 21.79
CA PHE A 58 -32.01 1.32 20.78
C PHE A 58 -30.60 1.39 21.38
N ILE A 59 -29.66 0.64 20.81
CA ILE A 59 -28.23 0.76 21.14
C ILE A 59 -27.76 2.09 20.52
N LYS A 60 -27.50 3.07 21.39
CA LYS A 60 -26.81 4.31 21.03
C LYS A 60 -25.43 3.97 20.46
N SER A 61 -25.14 4.48 19.26
CA SER A 61 -23.83 4.41 18.61
C SER A 61 -22.75 5.02 19.50
N THR A 62 -21.72 4.25 19.81
CA THR A 62 -20.48 4.75 20.40
C THR A 62 -19.75 5.61 19.37
N ALA A 63 -19.43 6.85 19.76
CA ALA A 63 -18.80 7.86 18.93
C ALA A 63 -17.41 7.43 18.40
N CYS A 64 -17.18 7.65 17.11
CA CYS A 64 -15.85 7.58 16.47
C CYS A 64 -14.91 8.57 17.17
N LYS A 65 -13.83 8.07 17.78
CA LYS A 65 -12.83 8.89 18.46
C LYS A 65 -11.78 9.35 17.45
N VAL A 66 -12.03 10.51 16.83
CA VAL A 66 -11.05 11.22 15.98
C VAL A 66 -9.87 11.67 16.83
N SER A 67 -8.67 11.15 16.56
CA SER A 67 -7.45 11.57 17.25
C SER A 67 -6.75 12.70 16.48
N ARG A 68 -6.30 13.74 17.19
CA ARG A 68 -5.53 14.86 16.65
C ARG A 68 -4.11 14.78 17.20
N SER A 69 -3.15 14.52 16.33
CA SER A 69 -1.73 14.58 16.68
C SER A 69 -1.04 15.56 15.74
N PRO A 70 -0.31 16.57 16.25
CA PRO A 70 0.60 17.34 15.42
C PRO A 70 1.69 16.41 14.91
N VAL A 71 1.87 16.33 13.60
CA VAL A 71 3.03 15.68 13.00
C VAL A 71 4.08 16.76 12.82
N GLU A 72 5.14 16.70 13.61
CA GLU A 72 6.34 17.49 13.38
C GLU A 72 7.06 16.88 12.16
N VAL A 73 7.20 17.67 11.10
CA VAL A 73 7.99 17.29 9.92
C VAL A 73 9.44 17.56 10.30
N GLU A 74 10.21 16.51 10.60
CA GLU A 74 11.66 16.62 10.71
C GLU A 74 12.24 16.83 9.30
N ASP A 75 12.92 17.97 9.11
CA ASP A 75 13.50 18.45 7.84
C ASP A 75 14.78 17.68 7.42
N GLY A 76 14.95 16.46 7.91
CA GLY A 76 16.16 15.65 7.74
C GLY A 76 15.92 14.48 6.79
N ILE A 77 15.72 14.72 5.50
CA ILE A 77 16.00 13.66 4.53
C ILE A 77 17.50 13.39 4.65
N ASN A 78 17.87 12.18 5.11
CA ASN A 78 19.25 11.75 5.07
C ASN A 78 19.63 11.60 3.59
N ASP A 79 20.24 12.65 3.01
CA ASP A 79 20.61 12.72 1.59
C ASP A 79 21.41 11.49 1.13
N GLU A 80 22.18 10.87 2.02
CA GLU A 80 22.98 9.67 1.76
C GLU A 80 22.13 8.41 1.51
N ALA A 81 20.89 8.37 1.99
CA ALA A 81 19.94 7.27 1.71
C ALA A 81 19.35 7.37 0.29
N CYS A 82 19.19 8.58 -0.24
CA CYS A 82 18.65 8.79 -1.58
C CYS A 82 19.66 8.47 -2.69
N GLU A 83 20.97 8.63 -2.45
CA GLU A 83 22.03 8.29 -3.42
C GLU A 83 22.08 6.80 -3.83
N LEU A 84 21.22 5.96 -3.25
CA LEU A 84 21.25 4.50 -3.34
C LEU A 84 19.95 3.90 -3.91
N VAL A 85 19.15 4.71 -4.60
CA VAL A 85 17.97 4.27 -5.34
C VAL A 85 18.30 4.16 -6.82
N ASN A 86 18.03 3.00 -7.41
CA ASN A 86 18.13 2.80 -8.85
C ASN A 86 16.73 2.80 -9.48
N GLY A 87 16.49 3.73 -10.41
CA GLY A 87 15.26 3.83 -11.20
C GLY A 87 15.46 3.25 -12.60
N VAL A 88 14.63 2.30 -12.99
CA VAL A 88 14.67 1.68 -14.32
C VAL A 88 13.27 1.53 -14.91
N GLU A 89 13.15 1.71 -16.22
CA GLU A 89 11.91 1.41 -16.93
C GLU A 89 11.93 -0.03 -17.41
N ILE A 90 10.83 -0.74 -17.16
CA ILE A 90 10.68 -2.16 -17.46
C ILE A 90 9.35 -2.39 -18.19
N SER A 91 9.26 -3.53 -18.87
CA SER A 91 8.01 -4.02 -19.46
C SER A 91 7.53 -5.23 -18.65
N ILE A 92 6.27 -5.20 -18.24
CA ILE A 92 5.63 -6.21 -17.41
C ILE A 92 4.54 -6.91 -18.21
N GLY A 93 4.53 -8.24 -18.15
CA GLY A 93 3.61 -9.08 -18.92
C GLY A 93 4.19 -9.48 -20.29
N GLU A 94 3.38 -10.16 -21.09
CA GLU A 94 3.79 -10.74 -22.37
C GLU A 94 2.85 -10.30 -23.51
N GLY A 95 3.40 -10.15 -24.71
CA GLY A 95 2.65 -9.81 -25.92
C GLY A 95 2.07 -8.40 -25.92
N ASP A 96 1.01 -8.19 -26.70
CA ASP A 96 0.35 -6.88 -26.90
C ASP A 96 -0.27 -6.31 -25.61
N ASP A 97 -0.40 -7.15 -24.58
CA ASP A 97 -0.90 -6.77 -23.27
C ASP A 97 0.20 -6.29 -22.31
N SER A 98 1.46 -6.18 -22.75
CA SER A 98 2.57 -5.70 -21.92
C SER A 98 2.38 -4.26 -21.43
N ILE A 99 2.76 -3.99 -20.19
CA ILE A 99 2.60 -2.71 -19.51
C ILE A 99 3.99 -2.16 -19.21
N LEU A 100 4.26 -0.93 -19.61
CA LEU A 100 5.47 -0.24 -19.17
C LEU A 100 5.35 0.12 -17.69
N ALA A 101 6.45 0.13 -16.97
CA ALA A 101 6.48 0.55 -15.58
C ALA A 101 7.83 1.15 -15.21
N CYS A 102 7.83 2.06 -14.24
CA CYS A 102 9.05 2.51 -13.61
C CYS A 102 9.25 1.76 -12.29
N LEU A 103 10.40 1.09 -12.16
CA LEU A 103 10.81 0.37 -10.96
C LEU A 103 11.93 1.15 -10.26
N PHE A 104 11.70 1.48 -8.99
CA PHE A 104 12.70 2.03 -8.09
C PHE A 104 13.13 0.93 -7.11
N THR A 105 14.36 0.48 -7.24
CA THR A 105 14.96 -0.53 -6.34
C THR A 105 15.94 0.10 -5.38
N VAL A 106 15.86 -0.32 -4.12
CA VAL A 106 16.76 0.15 -3.07
C VAL A 106 18.01 -0.72 -3.04
N VAL A 107 19.18 -0.09 -3.27
CA VAL A 107 20.48 -0.78 -3.38
C VAL A 107 21.07 -1.11 -2.00
N LYS A 108 20.88 -0.26 -0.99
CA LYS A 108 21.28 -0.53 0.41
C LYS A 108 20.15 -0.17 1.37
N ASN A 109 20.14 -0.83 2.53
CA ASN A 109 19.12 -0.66 3.57
C ASN A 109 17.70 -1.05 3.13
N ASN A 110 17.57 -1.86 2.07
CA ASN A 110 16.28 -2.37 1.60
C ASN A 110 15.53 -3.07 2.75
N ASN A 111 14.36 -2.57 3.11
CA ASN A 111 13.55 -3.13 4.20
C ASN A 111 12.79 -4.39 3.77
N GLY A 112 12.99 -4.83 2.53
CA GLY A 112 12.38 -6.00 1.97
C GLY A 112 10.88 -5.85 1.72
N THR A 113 10.35 -4.63 1.60
CA THR A 113 8.94 -4.39 1.33
C THR A 113 8.75 -3.75 -0.04
N GLY A 114 7.75 -4.24 -0.76
CA GLY A 114 7.34 -3.73 -2.05
C GLY A 114 6.13 -2.81 -1.95
N ILE A 115 6.14 -1.71 -2.70
CA ILE A 115 5.02 -0.78 -2.83
C ILE A 115 4.59 -0.71 -4.29
N LEU A 116 3.33 -1.02 -4.57
CA LEU A 116 2.71 -0.73 -5.86
C LEU A 116 2.11 0.69 -5.80
N LEU A 117 2.59 1.60 -6.63
CA LEU A 117 2.13 2.98 -6.69
C LEU A 117 1.26 3.22 -7.91
N LEU A 118 -0.02 3.54 -7.71
CA LEU A 118 -0.99 3.85 -8.77
C LEU A 118 -1.05 5.36 -8.99
N SER A 119 -0.65 5.81 -10.17
CA SER A 119 -0.57 7.23 -10.51
C SER A 119 -1.94 7.92 -10.60
N ASP A 120 -1.93 9.25 -10.55
CA ASP A 120 -3.03 10.06 -11.08
C ASP A 120 -3.11 9.91 -12.61
N ILE A 121 -4.13 10.49 -13.25
CA ILE A 121 -4.38 10.59 -14.68
C ILE A 121 -3.20 11.13 -15.49
N LEU A 122 -2.26 11.83 -14.85
CA LEU A 122 -1.05 12.36 -15.50
C LEU A 122 -0.04 11.25 -15.85
N GLY A 123 -0.24 10.04 -15.33
CA GLY A 123 0.54 8.86 -15.69
C GLY A 123 1.82 8.66 -14.90
N PHE A 124 2.49 7.54 -15.17
CA PHE A 124 3.69 7.11 -14.45
C PHE A 124 4.93 7.95 -14.78
N GLU A 125 4.94 8.64 -15.93
CA GLU A 125 6.03 9.52 -16.36
C GLU A 125 5.93 10.94 -15.77
N ASP A 126 4.79 11.31 -15.17
CA ASP A 126 4.62 12.63 -14.55
C ASP A 126 5.68 12.84 -13.46
N SER A 127 6.32 14.01 -13.49
CA SER A 127 7.45 14.30 -12.61
C SER A 127 7.08 14.17 -11.14
N SER A 128 5.90 14.65 -10.73
CA SER A 128 5.46 14.54 -9.34
C SER A 128 5.23 13.08 -8.92
N THR A 129 4.76 12.25 -9.84
CA THR A 129 4.58 10.80 -9.61
C THR A 129 5.93 10.11 -9.44
N ARG A 130 6.92 10.40 -10.31
CA ARG A 130 8.26 9.82 -10.23
C ARG A 130 9.02 10.31 -8.99
N ASP A 131 8.93 11.60 -8.68
CA ASP A 131 9.57 12.19 -7.49
C ASP A 131 9.01 11.56 -6.22
N PHE A 132 7.69 11.40 -6.11
CA PHE A 132 7.08 10.72 -4.97
C PHE A 132 7.55 9.26 -4.86
N ALA A 133 7.56 8.51 -5.96
CA ALA A 133 8.04 7.12 -5.98
C ALA A 133 9.51 7.03 -5.52
N TYR A 134 10.34 7.96 -5.98
CA TYR A 134 11.74 8.05 -5.59
C TYR A 134 11.90 8.34 -4.10
N HIS A 135 11.14 9.28 -3.53
CA HIS A 135 11.17 9.56 -2.10
C HIS A 135 10.69 8.38 -1.24
N VAL A 136 9.68 7.63 -1.69
CA VAL A 136 9.28 6.38 -1.02
C VAL A 136 10.42 5.36 -1.07
N ALA A 137 11.15 5.28 -2.19
CA ALA A 137 12.31 4.40 -2.30
C ALA A 137 13.49 4.84 -1.42
N CYS A 138 13.75 6.13 -1.27
CA CYS A 138 14.74 6.63 -0.30
C CYS A 138 14.43 6.18 1.13
N ASN A 139 13.15 5.93 1.44
CA ASN A 139 12.69 5.38 2.71
C ASN A 139 12.73 3.84 2.74
N SER A 140 13.62 3.23 1.96
CA SER A 140 13.96 1.80 2.00
C SER A 140 12.95 0.83 1.38
N TYR A 141 11.95 1.32 0.63
CA TYR A 141 10.94 0.50 -0.05
C TYR A 141 11.27 0.30 -1.54
N ASN A 142 11.00 -0.88 -2.09
CA ASN A 142 11.04 -1.05 -3.55
C ASN A 142 9.70 -0.61 -4.14
N VAL A 143 9.71 0.29 -5.11
CA VAL A 143 8.48 0.91 -5.64
C VAL A 143 8.31 0.58 -7.11
N LEU A 144 7.12 0.11 -7.48
CA LEU A 144 6.74 -0.08 -8.88
C LEU A 144 5.61 0.89 -9.24
N VAL A 145 5.78 1.64 -10.32
CA VAL A 145 4.78 2.56 -10.87
C VAL A 145 4.39 2.07 -12.28
N PRO A 146 3.28 1.34 -12.45
CA PRO A 146 2.85 0.88 -13.76
C PRO A 146 2.20 1.99 -14.59
N ASP A 147 2.35 1.90 -15.90
CA ASP A 147 1.63 2.71 -16.87
C ASP A 147 0.18 2.23 -17.01
N LEU A 148 -0.69 2.77 -16.16
CA LEU A 148 -2.12 2.47 -16.19
C LEU A 148 -2.83 2.98 -17.46
N PHE A 149 -2.20 3.89 -18.23
CA PHE A 149 -2.84 4.55 -19.37
C PHE A 149 -2.26 4.13 -20.72
N ARG A 150 -1.33 3.16 -20.74
CA ARG A 150 -0.80 2.53 -21.96
C ARG A 150 -0.25 3.56 -22.96
N GLY A 151 0.54 4.51 -22.47
CA GLY A 151 1.15 5.59 -23.25
C GLY A 151 0.22 6.77 -23.54
N ASP A 152 -1.03 6.75 -23.05
CA ASP A 152 -2.00 7.83 -23.23
C ASP A 152 -2.45 8.46 -21.89
N PRO A 153 -1.55 8.99 -21.06
CA PRO A 153 -1.95 9.75 -19.89
C PRO A 153 -2.65 11.06 -20.28
N TRP A 154 -3.43 11.60 -19.35
CA TRP A 154 -4.06 12.91 -19.53
C TRP A 154 -3.01 14.03 -19.50
N ALA A 155 -2.88 14.76 -20.60
CA ALA A 155 -2.02 15.94 -20.66
C ALA A 155 -2.79 17.21 -20.26
N LYS A 156 -2.14 18.09 -19.48
CA LYS A 156 -2.75 19.29 -18.88
C LYS A 156 -3.26 20.31 -19.91
N ASP A 157 -2.69 20.30 -21.10
CA ASP A 157 -3.03 21.13 -22.25
C ASP A 157 -4.17 20.56 -23.11
N ARG A 158 -4.59 19.31 -22.88
CA ARG A 158 -5.74 18.72 -23.58
C ARG A 158 -7.02 19.50 -23.25
N PRO A 159 -7.89 19.77 -24.24
CA PRO A 159 -9.18 20.38 -24.00
C PRO A 159 -10.00 19.59 -22.98
N LYS A 160 -10.47 20.25 -21.91
CA LYS A 160 -11.28 19.62 -20.85
C LYS A 160 -12.54 18.94 -21.39
N THR A 161 -13.07 19.39 -22.52
CA THR A 161 -14.22 18.78 -23.21
C THR A 161 -13.97 17.34 -23.66
N LEU A 162 -12.70 16.94 -23.83
CA LEU A 162 -12.32 15.57 -24.20
C LEU A 162 -12.12 14.65 -22.99
N PHE A 163 -12.21 15.18 -21.76
CA PHE A 163 -11.85 14.44 -20.56
C PHE A 163 -12.67 13.18 -20.35
N GLU A 164 -14.00 13.28 -20.45
CA GLU A 164 -14.88 12.11 -20.28
C GLU A 164 -14.71 11.10 -21.43
N ALA A 165 -14.43 11.56 -22.65
CA ALA A 165 -14.19 10.67 -23.79
C ALA A 165 -12.85 9.91 -23.66
N TRP A 166 -11.81 10.57 -23.15
CA TRP A 166 -10.54 9.93 -22.80
C TRP A 166 -10.72 8.94 -21.64
N LEU A 167 -11.43 9.36 -20.59
CA LEU A 167 -11.65 8.53 -19.41
C LEU A 167 -12.47 7.27 -19.74
N ALA A 168 -13.44 7.35 -20.64
CA ALA A 168 -14.23 6.20 -21.08
C ALA A 168 -13.38 5.11 -21.77
N GLN A 169 -12.22 5.47 -22.32
CA GLN A 169 -11.26 4.50 -22.87
C GLN A 169 -10.53 3.74 -21.75
N GLN A 170 -10.46 4.33 -20.55
CA GLN A 170 -9.86 3.80 -19.32
C GLN A 170 -10.78 2.79 -18.61
N THR A 171 -11.15 1.71 -19.32
CA THR A 171 -12.14 0.75 -18.83
C THR A 171 -11.71 0.12 -17.50
N PRO A 172 -12.61 0.03 -16.48
CA PRO A 172 -12.26 -0.53 -15.17
C PRO A 172 -11.68 -1.95 -15.25
N LYS A 173 -12.21 -2.78 -16.16
CA LYS A 173 -11.75 -4.15 -16.37
C LYS A 173 -10.28 -4.21 -16.81
N ARG A 174 -9.87 -3.36 -17.75
CA ARG A 174 -8.49 -3.33 -18.23
C ARG A 174 -7.56 -2.78 -17.15
N ILE A 175 -7.95 -1.70 -16.48
CA ILE A 175 -7.16 -1.14 -15.37
C ILE A 175 -6.95 -2.18 -14.25
N ALA A 176 -8.00 -2.92 -13.87
CA ALA A 176 -7.89 -3.99 -12.87
C ALA A 176 -6.97 -5.14 -13.32
N LYS A 177 -7.01 -5.50 -14.61
CA LYS A 177 -6.07 -6.47 -15.21
C LYS A 177 -4.63 -5.96 -15.12
N ASP A 178 -4.40 -4.69 -15.41
CA ASP A 178 -3.06 -4.09 -15.41
C ASP A 178 -2.46 -4.03 -14.00
N ILE A 179 -3.27 -3.66 -13.02
CA ILE A 179 -2.91 -3.70 -11.58
C ILE A 179 -2.62 -5.13 -11.14
N THR A 180 -3.46 -6.09 -11.53
CA THR A 180 -3.28 -7.51 -11.18
C THR A 180 -2.00 -8.09 -11.79
N THR A 181 -1.69 -7.71 -13.03
CA THR A 181 -0.47 -8.12 -13.74
C THR A 181 0.77 -7.55 -13.04
N SER A 182 0.74 -6.27 -12.68
CA SER A 182 1.81 -5.60 -11.93
C SER A 182 2.03 -6.24 -10.56
N LYS A 183 0.94 -6.49 -9.81
CA LYS A 183 0.98 -7.18 -8.51
C LYS A 183 1.62 -8.57 -8.64
N LYS A 184 1.19 -9.35 -9.64
CA LYS A 184 1.71 -10.70 -9.87
C LYS A 184 3.21 -10.65 -10.16
N TRP A 185 3.63 -9.77 -11.07
CA TRP A 185 5.04 -9.60 -11.41
C TRP A 185 5.88 -9.23 -10.19
N MET A 186 5.44 -8.25 -9.38
CA MET A 186 6.14 -7.87 -8.15
C MET A 186 6.27 -9.05 -7.18
N MET A 187 5.20 -9.84 -7.00
CA MET A 187 5.25 -11.01 -6.14
C MET A 187 6.23 -12.06 -6.66
N ASP A 188 6.20 -12.35 -7.96
CA ASP A 188 7.06 -13.36 -8.56
C ASP A 188 8.55 -12.93 -8.45
N GLU A 189 8.87 -11.67 -8.76
CA GLU A 189 10.23 -11.12 -8.66
C GLU A 189 10.72 -10.99 -7.21
N PHE A 190 9.89 -10.47 -6.30
CA PHE A 190 10.30 -10.23 -4.92
C PHE A 190 10.41 -11.55 -4.15
N VAL A 191 9.58 -12.56 -4.46
CA VAL A 191 9.76 -13.91 -3.93
C VAL A 191 11.05 -14.53 -4.46
N ALA A 192 11.36 -14.39 -5.76
CA ALA A 192 12.60 -14.90 -6.34
C ALA A 192 13.85 -14.26 -5.71
N ALA A 193 13.77 -12.97 -5.37
CA ALA A 193 14.81 -12.23 -4.67
C ALA A 193 14.86 -12.48 -3.14
N GLY A 194 13.95 -13.29 -2.59
CA GLY A 194 13.90 -13.59 -1.14
C GLY A 194 13.44 -12.42 -0.26
N ILE A 195 12.65 -11.50 -0.82
CA ILE A 195 12.25 -10.23 -0.20
C ILE A 195 11.02 -10.41 0.72
N SER A 196 9.80 -10.24 0.23
CA SER A 196 8.56 -10.34 1.00
C SER A 196 7.42 -10.84 0.14
N LYS A 197 6.48 -11.54 0.78
CA LYS A 197 5.23 -12.03 0.17
C LYS A 197 4.06 -11.05 0.36
N LYS A 198 4.32 -9.89 0.95
CA LYS A 198 3.34 -8.84 1.20
C LYS A 198 3.79 -7.53 0.59
N LEU A 199 2.83 -6.84 -0.03
CA LEU A 199 3.02 -5.52 -0.64
C LEU A 199 2.17 -4.48 0.10
N GLY A 200 2.65 -3.24 0.08
CA GLY A 200 1.79 -2.07 0.24
C GLY A 200 1.27 -1.61 -1.12
N ILE A 201 0.17 -0.84 -1.10
CA ILE A 201 -0.33 -0.16 -2.29
C ILE A 201 -0.63 1.30 -1.95
N ILE A 202 -0.21 2.22 -2.82
CA ILE A 202 -0.47 3.65 -2.69
C ILE A 202 -1.14 4.11 -3.97
N GLY A 203 -2.11 5.03 -3.88
CA GLY A 203 -2.80 5.54 -5.06
C GLY A 203 -3.17 7.01 -4.92
N PHE A 204 -3.02 7.75 -6.03
CA PHE A 204 -3.39 9.17 -6.11
C PHE A 204 -4.60 9.39 -7.03
N ARG A 205 -5.60 10.13 -6.57
CA ARG A 205 -6.83 10.48 -7.30
C ARG A 205 -7.46 9.31 -8.05
N PHE A 206 -7.22 9.20 -9.37
CA PHE A 206 -7.69 8.06 -10.16
C PHE A 206 -7.13 6.75 -9.62
N GLY A 207 -5.81 6.67 -9.42
CA GLY A 207 -5.14 5.54 -8.77
C GLY A 207 -5.62 5.29 -7.34
N GLY A 208 -5.94 6.35 -6.59
CA GLY A 208 -6.49 6.25 -5.23
C GLY A 208 -7.86 5.56 -5.19
N GLY A 209 -8.69 5.78 -6.21
CA GLY A 209 -9.95 5.04 -6.37
C GLY A 209 -9.73 3.60 -6.83
N ARG A 210 -8.85 3.38 -7.81
CA ARG A 210 -8.55 2.02 -8.33
C ARG A 210 -7.87 1.12 -7.30
N LEU A 211 -7.15 1.71 -6.34
CA LEU A 211 -6.59 1.02 -5.19
C LEU A 211 -7.67 0.30 -4.37
N ILE A 212 -8.85 0.92 -4.19
CA ILE A 212 -9.96 0.33 -3.43
C ILE A 212 -10.46 -0.94 -4.13
N ASP A 213 -10.66 -0.88 -5.45
CA ASP A 213 -11.04 -2.05 -6.24
C ASP A 213 -9.99 -3.17 -6.13
N ALA A 214 -8.70 -2.79 -6.19
CA ALA A 214 -7.59 -3.73 -6.12
C ALA A 214 -7.50 -4.42 -4.75
N LEU A 215 -7.68 -3.67 -3.66
CA LEU A 215 -7.69 -4.22 -2.30
C LEU A 215 -8.89 -5.15 -2.07
N ALA A 216 -10.06 -4.77 -2.55
CA ALA A 216 -11.28 -5.57 -2.47
C ALA A 216 -11.13 -6.90 -3.21
N GLN A 217 -10.57 -6.86 -4.42
CA GLN A 217 -10.30 -8.07 -5.22
C GLN A 217 -9.19 -8.94 -4.61
N ASP A 218 -8.18 -8.33 -3.99
CA ASP A 218 -7.08 -9.06 -3.36
C ASP A 218 -7.51 -9.76 -2.06
N GLY A 219 -8.48 -9.20 -1.33
CA GLY A 219 -9.00 -9.79 -0.10
C GLY A 219 -7.93 -9.99 0.98
N GLY A 220 -6.87 -9.19 0.95
CA GLY A 220 -5.73 -9.30 1.87
C GLY A 220 -4.81 -10.49 1.59
N ALA A 221 -4.79 -11.04 0.38
CA ALA A 221 -3.87 -12.11 0.00
C ALA A 221 -2.44 -11.56 -0.17
N CYS A 222 -2.26 -10.57 -1.03
CA CYS A 222 -0.97 -10.00 -1.39
C CYS A 222 -0.72 -8.63 -0.74
N PHE A 223 -1.76 -7.80 -0.65
CA PHE A 223 -1.65 -6.50 -0.02
C PHE A 223 -1.83 -6.62 1.49
N GLY A 224 -1.07 -5.81 2.23
CA GLY A 224 -1.17 -5.71 3.70
C GLY A 224 -1.71 -4.37 4.18
N ILE A 225 -1.58 -3.32 3.37
CA ILE A 225 -2.02 -1.96 3.68
C ILE A 225 -2.23 -1.16 2.38
N GLY A 226 -3.19 -0.25 2.40
CA GLY A 226 -3.41 0.74 1.35
C GLY A 226 -3.30 2.17 1.85
N VAL A 227 -2.85 3.08 0.98
CA VAL A 227 -2.93 4.53 1.20
C VAL A 227 -3.57 5.20 -0.02
N SER A 228 -4.74 5.81 0.17
CA SER A 228 -5.48 6.50 -0.90
C SER A 228 -5.44 8.00 -0.69
N PHE A 229 -4.76 8.71 -1.58
CA PHE A 229 -4.71 10.16 -1.62
C PHE A 229 -5.79 10.69 -2.55
N TYR A 230 -6.77 11.41 -1.98
CA TYR A 230 -7.89 12.09 -2.65
C TYR A 230 -8.54 11.21 -3.73
N GLY A 231 -8.75 9.93 -3.40
CA GLY A 231 -9.24 8.90 -4.30
C GLY A 231 -10.61 9.25 -4.89
N THR A 232 -10.77 9.08 -6.20
CA THR A 232 -12.02 9.44 -6.90
C THR A 232 -12.69 8.21 -7.53
N ARG A 233 -14.01 8.30 -7.75
CA ARG A 233 -14.80 7.25 -8.40
C ARG A 233 -14.71 5.90 -7.69
N ILE A 234 -14.66 5.94 -6.36
CA ILE A 234 -14.74 4.75 -5.51
C ILE A 234 -16.15 4.19 -5.66
N ASP A 235 -16.25 2.88 -5.85
CA ASP A 235 -17.53 2.17 -5.83
C ASP A 235 -17.73 1.56 -4.43
N PRO A 236 -18.73 2.02 -3.66
CA PRO A 236 -18.97 1.57 -2.29
C PRO A 236 -19.24 0.08 -2.16
N SER A 237 -19.65 -0.59 -3.24
CA SER A 237 -19.90 -2.04 -3.22
C SER A 237 -18.63 -2.88 -3.04
N PHE A 238 -17.46 -2.36 -3.46
CA PHE A 238 -16.18 -3.04 -3.28
C PHE A 238 -15.64 -2.88 -1.87
N VAL A 239 -15.99 -1.77 -1.22
CA VAL A 239 -15.47 -1.38 0.09
C VAL A 239 -15.66 -2.51 1.10
N ALA A 240 -16.86 -3.09 1.20
CA ALA A 240 -17.17 -4.18 2.14
C ALA A 240 -16.29 -5.45 1.99
N ASN A 241 -15.57 -5.61 0.88
CA ASN A 241 -14.68 -6.75 0.64
C ASN A 241 -13.22 -6.49 1.03
N ILE A 242 -12.89 -5.27 1.48
CA ILE A 242 -11.54 -4.91 1.92
C ILE A 242 -11.29 -5.51 3.31
N LYS A 243 -10.16 -6.23 3.44
CA LYS A 243 -9.76 -6.94 4.67
C LYS A 243 -8.46 -6.43 5.28
N VAL A 244 -7.98 -5.29 4.83
CA VAL A 244 -6.70 -4.70 5.23
C VAL A 244 -6.88 -3.23 5.62
N PHE A 245 -5.91 -2.68 6.32
CA PHE A 245 -5.90 -1.26 6.69
C PHE A 245 -5.82 -0.36 5.46
N VAL A 246 -6.60 0.71 5.46
CA VAL A 246 -6.57 1.74 4.41
C VAL A 246 -6.52 3.12 5.07
N LEU A 247 -5.44 3.85 4.81
CA LEU A 247 -5.31 5.26 5.15
C LEU A 247 -5.90 6.11 4.03
N PHE A 248 -6.74 7.08 4.38
CA PHE A 248 -7.29 8.05 3.42
C PHE A 248 -6.76 9.45 3.73
N ASP A 249 -6.17 10.10 2.74
CA ASP A 249 -5.76 11.50 2.80
C ASP A 249 -6.66 12.30 1.86
N MET A 250 -7.40 13.28 2.38
CA MET A 250 -8.39 14.03 1.61
C MET A 250 -8.32 15.53 1.90
N GLY A 251 -8.56 16.32 0.86
CA GLY A 251 -8.75 17.76 0.99
C GLY A 251 -10.17 18.10 1.43
N ASP A 252 -10.32 18.83 2.53
CA ASP A 252 -11.61 19.28 3.08
C ASP A 252 -12.48 20.04 2.05
N ASN A 253 -11.84 20.79 1.16
CA ASN A 253 -12.51 21.59 0.12
C ASN A 253 -12.26 21.06 -1.30
N ASP A 254 -12.01 19.76 -1.46
CA ASP A 254 -11.86 19.15 -2.79
C ASP A 254 -13.25 18.85 -3.39
N PRO A 255 -13.71 19.60 -4.42
CA PRO A 255 -15.01 19.34 -5.04
C PRO A 255 -15.04 18.02 -5.83
N SER A 256 -13.88 17.46 -6.17
CA SER A 256 -13.77 16.19 -6.90
C SER A 256 -13.78 14.97 -5.98
N CYS A 257 -13.54 15.15 -4.68
CA CYS A 257 -13.59 14.11 -3.65
C CYS A 257 -14.15 14.69 -2.33
N PRO A 258 -15.48 14.89 -2.21
CA PRO A 258 -16.07 15.41 -0.98
C PRO A 258 -15.91 14.40 0.16
N VAL A 259 -15.35 14.86 1.29
CA VAL A 259 -15.14 14.01 2.49
C VAL A 259 -16.42 13.33 2.95
N SER A 260 -17.58 14.02 2.87
CA SER A 260 -18.87 13.46 3.27
C SER A 260 -19.25 12.21 2.48
N ALA A 261 -18.94 12.16 1.18
CA ALA A 261 -19.24 11.01 0.35
C ALA A 261 -18.44 9.78 0.82
N LEU A 262 -17.14 9.96 1.07
CA LEU A 262 -16.29 8.88 1.59
C LEU A 262 -16.74 8.43 2.98
N VAL A 263 -17.04 9.38 3.87
CA VAL A 263 -17.48 9.10 5.24
C VAL A 263 -18.77 8.26 5.23
N ASP A 264 -19.74 8.62 4.39
CA ASP A 264 -21.00 7.86 4.28
C ASP A 264 -20.78 6.46 3.67
N ASP A 265 -19.88 6.35 2.69
CA ASP A 265 -19.56 5.09 2.01
C ASP A 265 -18.77 4.12 2.91
N PHE A 266 -17.91 4.63 3.80
CA PHE A 266 -17.00 3.81 4.62
C PHE A 266 -17.43 3.66 6.08
N LEU A 267 -18.08 4.64 6.72
CA LEU A 267 -18.50 4.51 8.14
C LEU A 267 -19.79 3.72 8.33
N ASN A 268 -20.65 3.63 7.31
CA ASN A 268 -21.88 2.85 7.38
C ASN A 268 -21.65 1.35 7.09
N VAL A 269 -20.47 1.00 6.60
CA VAL A 269 -20.04 -0.39 6.39
C VAL A 269 -19.20 -0.79 7.59
N ASN A 270 -19.65 -1.82 8.31
CA ASN A 270 -19.07 -2.24 9.59
C ASN A 270 -17.62 -2.73 9.40
N PHE A 271 -16.64 -1.88 9.66
CA PHE A 271 -15.23 -2.17 9.42
C PHE A 271 -14.41 -2.35 10.70
N ASP A 272 -13.49 -3.32 10.61
CA ASP A 272 -12.24 -3.40 11.37
C ASP A 272 -11.09 -2.70 10.58
N VAL A 273 -11.44 -1.66 9.81
CA VAL A 273 -10.54 -0.81 9.04
C VAL A 273 -10.33 0.43 9.89
N HIS A 274 -9.13 0.58 10.42
CA HIS A 274 -8.69 1.87 10.93
C HIS A 274 -8.59 2.83 9.75
N VAL A 275 -9.66 3.60 9.54
CA VAL A 275 -9.68 4.76 8.66
C VAL A 275 -9.13 5.92 9.46
N ASP A 276 -7.85 6.21 9.28
CA ASP A 276 -7.30 7.50 9.68
C ASP A 276 -7.52 8.47 8.52
N VAL A 277 -8.18 9.59 8.80
CA VAL A 277 -8.29 10.71 7.87
C VAL A 277 -7.31 11.77 8.33
N LEU A 278 -6.22 11.94 7.58
CA LEU A 278 -5.26 13.01 7.82
C LEU A 278 -5.78 14.29 7.16
N TYR A 279 -5.85 15.38 7.95
CA TYR A 279 -6.36 16.67 7.51
C TYR A 279 -5.20 17.63 7.28
N PHE A 280 -5.03 18.10 6.04
CA PHE A 280 -4.11 19.21 5.73
C PHE A 280 -4.90 20.49 5.45
N ARG A 281 -4.90 21.41 6.41
CA ARG A 281 -5.47 22.75 6.22
C ARG A 281 -4.37 23.66 5.66
N LYS A 282 -4.52 24.10 4.41
CA LYS A 282 -3.67 25.15 3.86
C LYS A 282 -4.09 26.47 4.53
N TYR A 283 -3.23 27.04 5.38
CA TYR A 283 -3.40 28.38 5.94
C TYR A 283 -3.19 29.45 4.86
#